data_AF-A0A7Z0GLH0-F1
#
_entry.id   AF-A0A7Z0GLH0-F1
#
_cell.length_a   1.000
_cell.length_b   1.000
_cell.length_c   1.000
_cell.angle_alpha   90.00
_cell.angle_beta   90.00
_cell.angle_gamma   90.00
#
_symmetry.space_group_name_H-M   'P 1'
#
loop_
_entity.id
_entity.type
_entity.pdbx_description
1 polymer ?
#
loop_
_entity_poly.entity_id
_entity_poly.type
_entity_poly.pdbx_seq_one_letter_code
_entity_poly.pdbx_strand_id
1 'polypeptide(L)'
;MSTLRALHHEYPGSWFSHATAAALYGLDLPSWLDGSSPIHLSRAESSTTTHRLPGLRSHAVVVEDGEVTEHLGLPVSRPARVYFDLMRDLPLKELVALGDQLVRHPRPALEGRDDPWETPSSLAELVGAHRKTKGIVKGRAALELIRIGADSRPESFLRLALLDSGLPEPELQVRPRPGSPWSGDLGYSELKIVIQYDGSGHFSAAEQAKDQRRDRAFEQDGWRIIHANAEDLRDGFRRIVARVAHALTLPPEPLSEYSHLREL
;
A
#
# COMPACT_ATOMS: atom_id res chain seq x y z
N MET A 1 6.71 -20.40 10.45
CA MET A 1 8.16 -20.20 10.19
C MET A 1 8.96 -21.51 10.13
N SER A 2 8.70 -22.49 11.01
CA SER A 2 9.34 -23.83 10.97
C SER A 2 9.16 -24.54 9.62
N THR A 3 7.95 -24.53 9.04
CA THR A 3 7.66 -25.14 7.73
C THR A 3 8.50 -24.54 6.60
N LEU A 4 8.69 -23.21 6.59
CA LEU A 4 9.48 -22.53 5.56
C LEU A 4 10.97 -22.90 5.68
N ARG A 5 11.51 -22.98 6.90
CA ARG A 5 12.91 -23.43 7.10
C ARG A 5 13.11 -24.87 6.62
N ALA A 6 12.17 -25.77 6.89
CA ALA A 6 12.23 -27.15 6.41
C ALA A 6 12.23 -27.21 4.87
N LEU A 7 11.33 -26.47 4.21
CA LEU A 7 11.28 -26.40 2.75
C LEU A 7 12.56 -25.83 2.13
N HIS A 8 13.16 -24.81 2.76
CA HIS A 8 14.43 -24.27 2.28
C HIS A 8 15.56 -25.31 2.34
N HIS A 9 15.60 -26.12 3.40
CA HIS A 9 16.57 -27.21 3.53
C HIS A 9 16.31 -28.36 2.54
N GLU A 10 15.05 -28.68 2.27
CA GLU A 10 14.65 -29.73 1.31
C GLU A 10 14.95 -29.34 -0.15
N TYR A 11 14.80 -28.05 -0.49
CA TYR A 11 14.98 -27.53 -1.85
C TYR A 11 16.10 -26.48 -1.91
N PRO A 12 17.37 -26.87 -1.73
CA PRO A 12 18.50 -25.95 -1.82
C PRO A 12 18.54 -25.27 -3.19
N GLY A 13 18.92 -23.99 -3.21
CA GLY A 13 18.95 -23.16 -4.42
C GLY A 13 17.58 -22.63 -4.89
N SER A 14 16.49 -22.95 -4.18
CA SER A 14 15.19 -22.30 -4.36
C SER A 14 14.99 -21.18 -3.32
N TRP A 15 14.11 -20.24 -3.63
CA TRP A 15 13.78 -19.10 -2.75
C TRP A 15 12.28 -18.83 -2.68
N PHE A 16 11.82 -18.21 -1.60
CA PHE A 16 10.42 -17.82 -1.44
C PHE A 16 10.08 -16.63 -2.33
N SER A 17 8.93 -16.68 -3.00
CA SER A 17 8.56 -15.68 -4.02
C SER A 17 7.06 -15.35 -3.98
N HIS A 18 6.62 -14.44 -4.85
CA HIS A 18 5.21 -14.05 -5.02
C HIS A 18 4.52 -13.76 -3.66
N ALA A 19 3.33 -14.34 -3.43
CA ALA A 19 2.53 -14.13 -2.22
C ALA A 19 3.24 -14.59 -0.94
N THR A 20 4.06 -15.65 -0.99
CA THR A 20 4.82 -16.08 0.19
C THR A 20 5.91 -15.07 0.55
N ALA A 21 6.60 -14.51 -0.43
CA ALA A 21 7.56 -13.44 -0.18
C ALA A 21 6.87 -12.17 0.35
N ALA A 22 5.76 -11.76 -0.26
CA ALA A 22 4.96 -10.63 0.22
C ALA A 22 4.54 -10.78 1.69
N ALA A 23 4.06 -11.97 2.08
CA ALA A 23 3.69 -12.27 3.45
C ALA A 23 4.89 -12.25 4.41
N LEU A 24 6.07 -12.69 3.96
CA LEU A 24 7.31 -12.61 4.76
C LEU A 24 7.72 -11.16 5.04
N TYR A 25 7.45 -10.23 4.11
CA TYR A 25 7.66 -8.80 4.29
C TYR A 25 6.51 -8.08 5.02
N GLY A 26 5.44 -8.79 5.37
CA GLY A 26 4.25 -8.21 6.02
C GLY A 26 3.43 -7.29 5.11
N LEU A 27 3.46 -7.51 3.79
CA LEU A 27 2.70 -6.72 2.82
C LEU A 27 1.23 -7.16 2.80
N ASP A 28 0.31 -6.20 2.81
CA ASP A 28 -1.13 -6.45 2.68
C ASP A 28 -1.44 -6.87 1.23
N LEU A 29 -1.98 -8.08 1.10
CA LEU A 29 -2.43 -8.66 -0.16
C LEU A 29 -3.95 -8.90 -0.12
N PRO A 30 -4.58 -9.04 -1.29
CA PRO A 30 -5.96 -9.47 -1.33
C PRO A 30 -6.16 -10.82 -0.65
N SER A 31 -7.31 -11.02 -0.01
CA SER A 31 -7.61 -12.24 0.75
C SER A 31 -7.51 -13.55 -0.05
N TRP A 32 -7.63 -13.49 -1.38
CA TRP A 32 -7.43 -14.66 -2.25
C TRP A 32 -5.96 -15.00 -2.54
N LEU A 33 -5.02 -14.16 -2.11
CA LEU A 33 -3.56 -14.35 -2.19
C LEU A 33 -2.87 -14.31 -0.81
N ASP A 34 -3.50 -13.72 0.20
CA ASP A 34 -3.04 -13.68 1.60
C ASP A 34 -3.16 -15.06 2.33
N GLY A 35 -3.31 -16.14 1.57
CA GLY A 35 -3.34 -17.50 2.09
C GLY A 35 -1.95 -18.04 2.38
N SER A 36 -1.82 -18.82 3.46
CA SER A 36 -0.59 -19.59 3.77
C SER A 36 -0.33 -20.76 2.80
N SER A 37 -1.24 -20.98 1.83
CA SER A 37 -1.17 -22.04 0.84
C SER A 37 -1.78 -21.58 -0.49
N PRO A 38 -1.17 -21.92 -1.65
CA PRO A 38 0.09 -22.64 -1.73
C PRO A 38 1.29 -21.79 -1.28
N ILE A 39 2.35 -22.44 -0.79
CA ILE A 39 3.64 -21.79 -0.59
C ILE A 39 4.29 -21.62 -1.96
N HIS A 40 4.78 -20.42 -2.26
CA HIS A 40 5.44 -20.12 -3.52
C HIS A 40 6.95 -20.24 -3.37
N LEU A 41 7.56 -21.11 -4.18
CA LEU A 41 9.01 -21.21 -4.34
C LEU A 41 9.38 -20.95 -5.80
N SER A 42 10.36 -20.09 -6.01
CA SER A 42 11.01 -19.89 -7.30
C SER A 42 12.35 -20.61 -7.35
N ARG A 43 12.75 -20.98 -8.55
CA ARG A 43 14.07 -21.47 -8.89
C ARG A 43 14.53 -20.85 -10.19
N ALA A 44 15.84 -20.76 -10.40
CA ALA A 44 16.38 -20.37 -11.69
C ALA A 44 15.87 -21.32 -12.78
N GLU A 45 15.52 -20.78 -13.95
CA GLU A 45 15.03 -21.57 -15.07
C GLU A 45 16.06 -22.64 -15.52
N SER A 46 17.35 -22.33 -15.40
CA SER A 46 18.47 -23.24 -15.65
C SER A 46 18.61 -24.38 -14.63
N SER A 47 17.91 -24.31 -13.50
CA SER A 47 17.96 -25.34 -12.46
C SER A 47 17.18 -26.59 -12.87
N THR A 48 17.71 -27.77 -12.51
CA THR A 48 17.02 -29.06 -12.65
C THR A 48 16.15 -29.42 -11.43
N THR A 49 16.17 -28.60 -10.37
CA THR A 49 15.41 -28.82 -9.15
C THR A 49 13.92 -28.94 -9.46
N THR A 50 13.28 -30.00 -8.99
CA THR A 50 11.83 -30.20 -9.12
C THR A 50 11.20 -30.21 -7.75
N HIS A 51 10.22 -29.35 -7.55
CA HIS A 51 9.43 -29.28 -6.33
C HIS A 51 8.27 -30.26 -6.44
N ARG A 52 8.16 -31.24 -5.52
CA ARG A 52 7.09 -32.25 -5.56
C ARG A 52 6.45 -32.40 -4.18
N LEU A 53 5.66 -31.41 -3.79
CA LEU A 53 4.87 -31.46 -2.57
C LEU A 53 3.49 -30.81 -2.79
N PRO A 54 2.39 -31.45 -2.34
CA PRO A 54 1.08 -30.80 -2.30
C PRO A 54 1.13 -29.50 -1.49
N GLY A 55 0.46 -28.46 -1.96
CA GLY A 55 0.47 -27.14 -1.30
C GLY A 55 1.70 -26.28 -1.64
N LEU A 56 2.55 -26.72 -2.56
CA LEU A 56 3.67 -25.94 -3.07
C LEU A 56 3.43 -25.52 -4.53
N ARG A 57 3.62 -24.24 -4.83
CA ARG A 57 3.59 -23.68 -6.18
C ARG A 57 5.01 -23.31 -6.60
N SER A 58 5.56 -24.10 -7.51
CA SER A 58 6.90 -23.93 -8.05
C SER A 58 6.91 -23.03 -9.27
N HIS A 59 7.87 -22.11 -9.35
CA HIS A 59 8.07 -21.24 -10.49
C HIS A 59 9.50 -21.38 -11.02
N ALA A 60 9.63 -21.77 -12.29
CA ALA A 60 10.90 -21.66 -13.01
C ALA A 60 10.96 -20.26 -13.63
N VAL A 61 11.97 -19.47 -13.26
CA VAL A 61 12.04 -18.06 -13.66
C VAL A 61 13.45 -17.68 -14.10
N VAL A 62 13.53 -16.74 -15.03
CA VAL A 62 14.76 -15.97 -15.24
C VAL A 62 14.97 -15.10 -14.01
N VAL A 63 16.19 -15.10 -13.49
CA VAL A 63 16.59 -14.35 -12.31
C VAL A 63 17.97 -13.78 -12.55
N GLU A 64 18.15 -12.51 -12.20
CA GLU A 64 19.44 -11.82 -12.26
C GLU A 64 20.03 -11.68 -10.84
N ASP A 65 21.32 -11.37 -10.78
CA ASP A 65 22.00 -11.13 -9.50
C ASP A 65 21.36 -9.96 -8.76
N GLY A 66 21.12 -10.13 -7.46
CA GLY A 66 20.49 -9.11 -6.60
C GLY A 66 18.96 -9.17 -6.55
N GLU A 67 18.30 -10.03 -7.32
CA GLU A 67 16.83 -10.20 -7.27
C GLU A 67 16.36 -11.16 -6.17
N VAL A 68 17.30 -11.86 -5.54
CA VAL A 68 17.10 -12.72 -4.38
C VAL A 68 17.95 -12.16 -3.24
N THR A 69 17.37 -12.08 -2.05
CA THR A 69 18.02 -11.59 -0.83
C THR A 69 17.71 -12.52 0.34
N GLU A 70 18.37 -12.29 1.48
CA GLU A 70 18.01 -12.94 2.72
C GLU A 70 17.03 -12.07 3.52
N HIS A 71 15.92 -12.65 3.95
CA HIS A 71 14.98 -12.01 4.87
C HIS A 71 14.51 -13.02 5.92
N LEU A 72 14.58 -12.65 7.20
CA LEU A 72 14.30 -13.54 8.34
C LEU A 72 15.12 -14.85 8.32
N GLY A 73 16.33 -14.80 7.75
CA GLY A 73 17.21 -15.96 7.58
C GLY A 73 16.65 -17.00 6.59
N LEU A 74 15.93 -16.55 5.57
CA LEU A 74 15.42 -17.35 4.44
C LEU A 74 15.81 -16.65 3.13
N PRO A 75 16.10 -17.38 2.05
CA PRO A 75 16.22 -16.78 0.73
C PRO A 75 14.84 -16.39 0.20
N VAL A 76 14.66 -15.12 -0.13
CA VAL A 76 13.39 -14.54 -0.55
C VAL A 76 13.64 -13.63 -1.76
N SER A 77 12.65 -13.51 -2.64
CA SER A 77 12.67 -12.51 -3.71
C SER A 77 12.80 -11.13 -3.08
N ARG A 78 13.73 -10.30 -3.55
CA ARG A 78 13.84 -8.89 -3.16
C ARG A 78 12.48 -8.20 -3.34
N PRO A 79 12.11 -7.16 -2.56
CA PRO A 79 10.75 -6.61 -2.63
C PRO A 79 10.35 -6.09 -4.03
N ALA A 80 11.27 -5.50 -4.81
CA ALA A 80 10.99 -5.18 -6.21
C ALA A 80 10.60 -6.44 -7.02
N ARG A 81 11.28 -7.56 -6.77
CA ARG A 81 10.99 -8.84 -7.42
C ARG A 81 9.64 -9.41 -7.02
N VAL A 82 9.21 -9.17 -5.78
CA VAL A 82 7.84 -9.50 -5.34
C VAL A 82 6.79 -8.75 -6.17
N TYR A 83 6.98 -7.44 -6.39
CA TYR A 83 6.12 -6.65 -7.27
C TYR A 83 6.07 -7.22 -8.69
N PHE A 84 7.24 -7.51 -9.27
CA PHE A 84 7.36 -8.08 -10.61
C PHE A 84 6.68 -9.44 -10.73
N ASP A 85 6.89 -10.34 -9.78
CA ASP A 85 6.29 -11.68 -9.77
C ASP A 85 4.76 -11.61 -9.66
N LEU A 86 4.23 -10.63 -8.91
CA LEU A 86 2.79 -10.45 -8.69
C LEU A 86 2.08 -9.65 -9.79
N MET A 87 2.80 -9.02 -10.72
CA MET A 87 2.19 -8.26 -11.82
C MET A 87 1.28 -9.13 -12.70
N ARG A 88 1.52 -10.44 -12.75
CA ARG A 88 0.66 -11.36 -13.49
C ARG A 88 -0.68 -11.56 -12.79
N ASP A 89 -0.63 -11.80 -11.48
CA ASP A 89 -1.74 -12.33 -10.69
C ASP A 89 -2.62 -11.20 -10.08
N LEU A 90 -2.06 -10.02 -9.81
CA LEU A 90 -2.80 -8.91 -9.21
C LEU A 90 -3.52 -8.03 -10.23
N PRO A 91 -4.80 -7.66 -10.03
CA PRO A 91 -5.45 -6.56 -10.75
C PRO A 91 -4.67 -5.24 -10.64
N LEU A 92 -4.90 -4.30 -11.57
CA LEU A 92 -4.13 -3.04 -11.61
C LEU A 92 -4.15 -2.29 -10.28
N LYS A 93 -5.33 -2.10 -9.68
CA LYS A 93 -5.51 -1.36 -8.41
C LYS A 93 -4.73 -2.02 -7.26
N GLU A 94 -4.75 -3.35 -7.21
CA GLU A 94 -4.01 -4.13 -6.21
C GLU A 94 -2.50 -4.04 -6.42
N LEU A 95 -2.05 -4.04 -7.67
CA LEU A 95 -0.64 -3.90 -8.01
C LEU A 95 -0.11 -2.50 -7.68
N VAL A 96 -0.93 -1.46 -7.88
CA VAL A 96 -0.61 -0.09 -7.42
C VAL A 96 -0.52 -0.06 -5.89
N ALA A 97 -1.50 -0.61 -5.17
CA ALA A 97 -1.46 -0.65 -3.70
C ALA A 97 -0.27 -1.45 -3.15
N LEU A 98 0.13 -2.55 -3.81
CA LEU A 98 1.37 -3.26 -3.48
C LEU A 98 2.59 -2.36 -3.69
N GLY A 99 2.65 -1.65 -4.82
CA GLY A 99 3.72 -0.71 -5.11
C GLY A 99 3.81 0.44 -4.11
N ASP A 100 2.68 1.06 -3.77
CA ASP A 100 2.58 2.12 -2.76
C ASP A 100 3.12 1.63 -1.39
N GLN A 101 2.75 0.42 -0.96
CA GLN A 101 3.29 -0.20 0.25
C GLN A 101 4.80 -0.44 0.23
N LEU A 102 5.38 -0.73 -0.95
CA LEU A 102 6.82 -0.94 -1.09
C LEU A 102 7.61 0.37 -1.00
N VAL A 103 7.05 1.46 -1.54
CA VAL A 103 7.76 2.76 -1.64
C VAL A 103 7.42 3.74 -0.53
N ARG A 104 6.38 3.48 0.27
CA ARG A 104 6.00 4.36 1.37
C ARG A 104 7.07 4.42 2.47
N HIS A 105 7.07 5.55 3.17
CA HIS A 105 7.87 5.70 4.38
C HIS A 105 7.33 4.75 5.45
N PRO A 106 8.17 3.93 6.08
CA PRO A 106 7.73 3.08 7.16
C PRO A 106 7.37 3.89 8.39
N ARG A 107 6.64 3.24 9.31
CA ARG A 107 6.45 3.71 10.69
C ARG A 107 7.36 2.88 11.59
N PRO A 108 8.58 3.36 11.96
CA PRO A 108 9.59 2.52 12.63
C PRO A 108 9.09 1.87 13.92
N ALA A 109 8.28 2.59 14.69
CA ALA A 109 7.71 2.09 15.94
C ALA A 109 6.73 0.90 15.76
N LEU A 110 6.16 0.73 14.56
CA LEU A 110 5.21 -0.35 14.25
C LEU A 110 5.87 -1.45 13.41
N GLU A 111 6.80 -1.07 12.53
CA GLU A 111 7.32 -1.95 11.48
C GLU A 111 8.77 -2.39 11.72
N GLY A 112 9.49 -1.76 12.64
CA GLY A 112 10.89 -2.10 12.94
C GLY A 112 11.86 -1.85 11.79
N ARG A 113 11.51 -0.94 10.87
CA ARG A 113 12.34 -0.53 9.73
C ARG A 113 12.27 0.99 9.55
N ASP A 114 13.39 1.57 9.13
CA ASP A 114 13.55 3.01 8.93
C ASP A 114 13.43 3.43 7.46
N ASP A 115 13.75 2.51 6.54
CA ASP A 115 13.76 2.76 5.10
C ASP A 115 12.56 2.11 4.38
N PRO A 116 12.11 2.71 3.25
CA PRO A 116 11.18 2.04 2.34
C PRO A 116 11.76 0.70 1.85
N TRP A 117 10.90 -0.24 1.47
CA TRP A 117 11.38 -1.51 0.92
C TRP A 117 12.03 -1.30 -0.45
N GLU A 118 11.50 -0.36 -1.23
CA GLU A 118 11.97 0.00 -2.57
C GLU A 118 11.79 1.49 -2.87
N THR A 119 12.38 1.93 -3.97
CA THR A 119 12.09 3.24 -4.56
C THR A 119 11.24 3.05 -5.82
N PRO A 120 10.53 4.09 -6.30
CA PRO A 120 9.87 4.02 -7.60
C PRO A 120 10.82 3.66 -8.75
N SER A 121 12.07 4.15 -8.68
CA SER A 121 13.10 3.84 -9.68
C SER A 121 13.51 2.37 -9.67
N SER A 122 13.70 1.76 -8.49
CA SER A 122 14.12 0.36 -8.41
C SER A 122 13.03 -0.62 -8.86
N LEU A 123 11.75 -0.27 -8.65
CA LEU A 123 10.62 -1.01 -9.23
C LEU A 123 10.63 -0.91 -10.76
N ALA A 124 10.86 0.28 -11.30
CA ALA A 124 10.90 0.52 -12.74
C ALA A 124 12.11 -0.16 -13.41
N GLU A 125 13.28 -0.12 -12.79
CA GLU A 125 14.50 -0.80 -13.25
C GLU A 125 14.26 -2.31 -13.38
N LEU A 126 13.69 -2.94 -12.36
CA LEU A 126 13.41 -4.37 -12.41
C LEU A 126 12.39 -4.72 -13.50
N VAL A 127 11.29 -3.97 -13.60
CA VAL A 127 10.31 -4.15 -14.69
C VAL A 127 10.94 -3.92 -16.07
N GLY A 128 11.94 -3.03 -16.17
CA GLY A 128 12.67 -2.75 -17.41
C GLY A 128 13.65 -3.84 -17.82
N ALA A 129 14.29 -4.51 -16.85
CA ALA A 129 15.28 -5.56 -17.08
C ALA A 129 14.66 -6.81 -17.75
N HIS A 130 13.44 -7.18 -17.37
CA HIS A 130 12.77 -8.37 -17.87
C HIS A 130 11.84 -8.08 -19.05
N ARG A 131 12.01 -8.82 -20.15
CA ARG A 131 11.19 -8.68 -21.37
C ARG A 131 10.26 -9.87 -21.59
N LYS A 132 9.17 -9.63 -22.34
CA LYS A 132 8.19 -10.67 -22.77
C LYS A 132 7.48 -11.40 -21.62
N THR A 133 7.43 -10.78 -20.44
CA THR A 133 6.78 -11.37 -19.26
C THR A 133 5.28 -11.06 -19.23
N LYS A 134 4.48 -12.05 -18.83
CA LYS A 134 3.03 -11.86 -18.66
C LYS A 134 2.76 -10.83 -17.57
N GLY A 135 1.91 -9.85 -17.88
CA GLY A 135 1.57 -8.76 -16.96
C GLY A 135 2.45 -7.51 -17.09
N ILE A 136 3.47 -7.51 -17.96
CA ILE A 136 4.40 -6.37 -18.10
C ILE A 136 3.70 -5.05 -18.46
N VAL A 137 2.65 -5.08 -19.29
CA VAL A 137 1.88 -3.89 -19.65
C VAL A 137 1.18 -3.30 -18.42
N LYS A 138 0.58 -4.16 -17.59
CA LYS A 138 -0.09 -3.77 -16.34
C LYS A 138 0.92 -3.32 -15.28
N GLY A 139 2.08 -3.98 -15.19
CA GLY A 139 3.18 -3.54 -14.33
C GLY A 139 3.63 -2.13 -14.67
N ARG A 140 3.87 -1.83 -15.95
CA ARG A 140 4.21 -0.47 -16.39
C ARG A 140 3.10 0.54 -16.11
N ALA A 141 1.85 0.19 -16.40
CA ALA A 141 0.72 1.07 -16.08
C ALA A 141 0.59 1.34 -14.57
N ALA A 142 0.88 0.35 -13.72
CA ALA A 142 0.89 0.53 -12.27
C ALA A 142 2.03 1.45 -11.81
N LEU A 143 3.24 1.35 -12.39
CA LEU A 143 4.38 2.23 -12.06
C LEU A 143 4.03 3.71 -12.20
N GLU A 144 3.27 4.09 -13.23
CA GLU A 144 2.83 5.49 -13.43
C GLU A 144 1.86 5.99 -12.34
N LEU A 145 1.16 5.06 -11.69
CA LEU A 145 0.14 5.35 -10.68
C LEU A 145 0.66 5.23 -9.25
N ILE A 146 1.81 4.60 -9.02
CA ILE A 146 2.40 4.45 -7.69
C ILE A 146 2.78 5.82 -7.12
N ARG A 147 2.53 6.00 -5.82
CA ARG A 147 2.85 7.22 -5.07
C ARG A 147 3.47 6.86 -3.73
N ILE A 148 4.44 7.67 -3.33
CA ILE A 148 4.99 7.63 -1.97
C ILE A 148 3.97 8.31 -1.05
N GLY A 149 3.51 7.61 -0.01
CA GLY A 149 2.70 8.19 1.07
C GLY A 149 1.28 7.61 1.23
N ALA A 150 0.82 6.72 0.35
CA ALA A 150 -0.36 5.93 0.65
C ALA A 150 0.05 4.81 1.62
N ASP A 151 -0.41 4.90 2.87
CA ASP A 151 0.07 4.05 3.96
C ASP A 151 -0.69 2.73 4.07
N SER A 152 -1.82 2.62 3.36
CA SER A 152 -2.63 1.42 3.33
C SER A 152 -3.27 1.16 1.97
N ARG A 153 -3.68 -0.09 1.76
CA ARG A 153 -4.39 -0.51 0.55
C ARG A 153 -5.72 0.24 0.35
N PRO A 154 -6.57 0.47 1.38
CA PRO A 154 -7.75 1.31 1.23
C PRO A 154 -7.44 2.77 0.82
N GLU A 155 -6.38 3.38 1.35
CA GLU A 155 -5.96 4.73 0.95
C GLU A 155 -5.55 4.78 -0.54
N SER A 156 -4.79 3.79 -0.98
CA SER A 156 -4.40 3.65 -2.40
C SER A 156 -5.65 3.56 -3.29
N PHE A 157 -6.66 2.79 -2.86
CA PHE A 157 -7.90 2.61 -3.62
C PHE A 157 -8.76 3.87 -3.62
N LEU A 158 -8.81 4.58 -2.50
CA LEU A 158 -9.51 5.86 -2.40
C LEU A 158 -8.90 6.87 -3.36
N ARG A 159 -7.56 6.98 -3.39
CA ARG A 159 -6.84 7.85 -4.34
C ARG A 159 -7.19 7.48 -5.79
N LEU A 160 -7.11 6.20 -6.14
CA LEU A 160 -7.44 5.72 -7.48
C LEU A 160 -8.92 5.95 -7.84
N ALA A 161 -9.85 5.84 -6.89
CA ALA A 161 -11.26 6.11 -7.13
C ALA A 161 -11.51 7.59 -7.45
N LEU A 162 -10.81 8.51 -6.78
CA LEU A 162 -10.87 9.94 -7.07
C LEU A 162 -10.30 10.25 -8.47
N LEU A 163 -9.13 9.70 -8.79
CA LEU A 163 -8.50 9.80 -10.12
C LEU A 163 -9.40 9.25 -11.25
N ASP A 164 -9.94 8.04 -11.07
CA ASP A 164 -10.82 7.37 -12.04
C ASP A 164 -12.10 8.18 -12.32
N SER A 165 -12.52 9.03 -11.37
CA SER A 165 -13.68 9.91 -11.51
C SER A 165 -13.39 11.26 -12.17
N GLY A 166 -12.13 11.51 -12.57
CA GLY A 166 -11.69 12.76 -13.19
C GLY A 166 -11.47 13.91 -12.21
N LEU A 167 -11.43 13.64 -10.91
CA LEU A 167 -11.07 14.64 -9.91
C LEU A 167 -9.55 14.87 -9.90
N PRO A 168 -9.07 16.05 -9.48
CA PRO A 168 -7.64 16.28 -9.32
C PRO A 168 -7.03 15.26 -8.36
N GLU A 169 -5.78 14.85 -8.63
CA GLU A 169 -5.07 13.93 -7.74
C GLU A 169 -4.86 14.59 -6.37
N PRO A 170 -5.29 13.96 -5.27
CA PRO A 170 -5.07 14.52 -3.94
C PRO A 170 -3.61 14.36 -3.52
N GLU A 171 -3.16 15.30 -2.68
CA GLU A 171 -1.92 15.17 -1.91
C GLU A 171 -2.06 14.03 -0.89
N LEU A 172 -0.95 13.36 -0.56
CA LEU A 172 -0.90 12.28 0.43
C LEU A 172 -0.25 12.77 1.73
N GLN A 173 -0.71 12.26 2.86
CA GLN A 173 -0.18 12.59 4.19
C GLN A 173 -0.18 14.10 4.47
N VAL A 174 -1.25 14.79 4.08
CA VAL A 174 -1.42 16.23 4.28
C VAL A 174 -1.40 16.58 5.77
N ARG A 175 -0.90 17.77 6.11
CA ARG A 175 -0.84 18.25 7.49
C ARG A 175 -1.73 19.49 7.65
N PRO A 176 -2.40 19.65 8.80
CA PRO A 176 -3.31 20.78 8.99
C PRO A 176 -2.59 22.14 8.96
N ARG A 177 -1.32 22.15 9.40
CA ARG A 177 -0.38 23.26 9.30
C ARG A 177 1.07 22.76 9.29
N PRO A 178 2.04 23.56 8.83
CA PRO A 178 3.46 23.21 8.89
C PRO A 178 3.90 22.81 10.31
N GLY A 179 4.65 21.72 10.42
CA GLY A 179 5.16 21.21 11.70
C GLY A 179 4.13 20.51 12.60
N SER A 180 2.86 20.41 12.20
CA SER A 180 1.87 19.61 12.95
C SER A 180 2.32 18.16 13.06
N PRO A 181 2.22 17.50 14.23
CA PRO A 181 2.51 16.07 14.36
C PRO A 181 1.42 15.19 13.74
N TRP A 182 0.28 15.77 13.38
CA TRP A 182 -0.85 15.09 12.76
C TRP A 182 -0.77 15.16 11.24
N SER A 183 -1.02 14.03 10.58
CA SER A 183 -1.25 13.92 9.14
C SER A 183 -2.61 13.29 8.87
N GLY A 184 -3.20 13.62 7.73
CA GLY A 184 -4.40 12.99 7.18
C GLY A 184 -4.06 12.32 5.86
N ASP A 185 -4.78 11.26 5.51
CA ASP A 185 -4.32 10.30 4.51
C ASP A 185 -4.23 10.92 3.11
N LEU A 186 -5.31 11.57 2.67
CA LEU A 186 -5.40 12.28 1.39
C LEU A 186 -5.93 13.69 1.61
N GLY A 187 -5.63 14.64 0.72
CA GLY A 187 -6.23 15.97 0.81
C GLY A 187 -5.95 16.91 -0.35
N TYR A 188 -6.59 18.07 -0.27
CA TYR A 188 -6.40 19.22 -1.17
C TYR A 188 -6.04 20.42 -0.29
N SER A 189 -4.74 20.66 -0.11
CA SER A 189 -4.24 21.62 0.89
C SER A 189 -4.70 23.04 0.62
N GLU A 190 -4.73 23.45 -0.64
CA GLU A 190 -5.19 24.79 -1.06
C GLU A 190 -6.67 25.04 -0.72
N LEU A 191 -7.48 23.98 -0.73
CA LEU A 191 -8.91 24.03 -0.42
C LEU A 191 -9.22 23.63 1.03
N LYS A 192 -8.20 23.29 1.81
CA LYS A 192 -8.30 22.75 3.17
C LYS A 192 -9.31 21.59 3.28
N ILE A 193 -9.22 20.62 2.37
CA ILE A 193 -10.03 19.40 2.43
C ILE A 193 -9.10 18.25 2.81
N VAL A 194 -9.45 17.50 3.85
CA VAL A 194 -8.77 16.26 4.24
C VAL A 194 -9.74 15.09 4.15
N ILE A 195 -9.26 13.97 3.62
CA ILE A 195 -10.01 12.73 3.47
C ILE A 195 -9.27 11.67 4.26
N GLN A 196 -9.99 11.04 5.21
CA GLN A 196 -9.43 10.05 6.11
C GLN A 196 -10.13 8.71 5.91
N TYR A 197 -9.36 7.62 5.86
CA TYR A 197 -9.92 6.28 5.83
C TYR A 197 -9.96 5.70 7.25
N ASP A 198 -11.16 5.54 7.78
CA ASP A 198 -11.40 4.92 9.07
C ASP A 198 -11.51 3.40 8.87
N GLY A 199 -10.49 2.68 9.35
CA GLY A 199 -10.49 1.22 9.41
C GLY A 199 -11.68 0.67 10.20
N SER A 200 -11.99 -0.61 10.02
CA SER A 200 -13.15 -1.26 10.66
C SER A 200 -12.96 -1.45 12.18
N GLY A 201 -13.22 -0.38 12.95
CA GLY A 201 -14.01 -0.37 14.18
C GLY A 201 -13.53 -1.09 15.44
N HIS A 202 -12.41 -1.85 15.42
CA HIS A 202 -11.86 -2.47 16.64
C HIS A 202 -10.82 -1.60 17.34
N PHE A 203 -11.08 -0.29 17.40
CA PHE A 203 -10.16 0.65 18.04
C PHE A 203 -10.31 0.59 19.55
N SER A 204 -9.17 0.49 20.24
CA SER A 204 -9.05 0.81 21.66
C SER A 204 -9.51 2.25 21.94
N ALA A 205 -9.91 2.54 23.18
CA ALA A 205 -10.25 3.90 23.58
C ALA A 205 -9.10 4.90 23.34
N ALA A 206 -7.85 4.43 23.39
CA ALA A 206 -6.66 5.24 23.12
C ALA A 206 -6.54 5.64 21.65
N GLU A 207 -6.84 4.73 20.72
CA GLU A 207 -6.86 5.00 19.27
C GLU A 207 -7.98 5.96 18.91
N GLN A 208 -9.19 5.75 19.44
CA GLN A 208 -10.30 6.68 19.23
C GLN A 208 -9.97 8.09 19.73
N ALA A 209 -9.36 8.20 20.91
CA ALA A 209 -8.92 9.49 21.44
C ALA A 209 -7.81 10.14 20.60
N LYS A 210 -6.97 9.34 19.94
CA LYS A 210 -5.94 9.81 19.01
C LYS A 210 -6.56 10.36 17.73
N ASP A 211 -7.51 9.65 17.14
CA ASP A 211 -8.22 10.08 15.93
C ASP A 211 -9.01 11.36 16.19
N GLN A 212 -9.73 11.47 17.31
CA GLN A 212 -10.42 12.71 17.70
C GLN A 212 -9.46 13.90 17.95
N ARG A 213 -8.21 13.65 18.37
CA ARG A 213 -7.21 14.73 18.48
C ARG A 213 -6.67 15.14 17.13
N ARG A 214 -6.50 14.20 16.20
CA ARG A 214 -6.15 14.47 14.81
C ARG A 214 -7.24 15.33 14.15
N ASP A 215 -8.50 14.93 14.25
CA ASP A 215 -9.62 15.65 13.64
C ASP A 215 -9.74 17.08 14.17
N ARG A 216 -9.68 17.25 15.49
CA ARG A 216 -9.68 18.58 16.10
C ARG A 216 -8.53 19.46 15.62
N ALA A 217 -7.35 18.91 15.35
CA ALA A 217 -6.23 19.68 14.82
C ALA A 217 -6.50 20.17 13.39
N PHE A 218 -7.16 19.37 12.56
CA PHE A 218 -7.61 19.76 11.23
C PHE A 218 -8.72 20.81 11.29
N GLU A 219 -9.76 20.59 12.10
CA GLU A 219 -10.86 21.53 12.28
C GLU A 219 -10.37 22.91 12.78
N GLN A 220 -9.46 22.93 13.76
CA GLN A 220 -8.88 24.17 14.30
C GLN A 220 -8.14 25.00 13.25
N ASP A 221 -7.56 24.34 12.24
CA ASP A 221 -6.88 25.02 11.13
C ASP A 221 -7.82 25.28 9.94
N GLY A 222 -9.13 25.07 10.12
CA GLY A 222 -10.18 25.37 9.15
C GLY A 222 -10.32 24.32 8.04
N TRP A 223 -9.94 23.07 8.31
CA TRP A 223 -10.08 21.99 7.34
C TRP A 223 -11.45 21.34 7.39
N ARG A 224 -12.00 21.04 6.21
CA ARG A 224 -13.16 20.17 6.04
C ARG A 224 -12.70 18.72 6.02
N ILE A 225 -13.22 17.93 6.95
CA ILE A 225 -12.88 16.51 7.08
C ILE A 225 -13.95 15.64 6.39
N ILE A 226 -13.50 14.71 5.56
CA ILE A 226 -14.33 13.70 4.89
C ILE A 226 -13.83 12.31 5.33
N HIS A 227 -14.58 11.66 6.21
CA HIS A 227 -14.32 10.27 6.57
C HIS A 227 -14.88 9.31 5.51
N ALA A 228 -14.05 8.35 5.12
CA ALA A 228 -14.34 7.18 4.34
C ALA A 228 -14.13 5.93 5.21
N ASN A 229 -14.88 4.87 4.98
CA ASN A 229 -14.75 3.66 5.81
C ASN A 229 -14.84 2.37 4.96
N ALA A 230 -14.83 1.22 5.64
CA ALA A 230 -14.92 -0.09 4.99
C ALA A 230 -16.21 -0.31 4.17
N GLU A 231 -17.31 0.37 4.47
CA GLU A 231 -18.52 0.33 3.65
C GLU A 231 -18.33 1.09 2.34
N ASP A 232 -17.71 2.27 2.39
CA ASP A 232 -17.35 3.04 1.19
C ASP A 232 -16.37 2.25 0.32
N LEU A 233 -15.37 1.59 0.92
CA LEU A 233 -14.46 0.71 0.20
C LEU A 233 -15.20 -0.40 -0.56
N ARG A 234 -16.21 -1.03 0.07
CA ARG A 234 -17.03 -2.08 -0.57
C ARG A 234 -17.85 -1.54 -1.75
N ASP A 235 -18.22 -0.27 -1.75
CA ASP A 235 -18.95 0.37 -2.86
C ASP A 235 -18.03 0.92 -3.97
N GLY A 236 -16.72 0.91 -3.76
CA GLY A 236 -15.72 1.53 -4.64
C GLY A 236 -15.58 3.04 -4.44
N PHE A 237 -15.87 3.54 -3.23
CA PHE A 237 -15.80 4.93 -2.80
C PHE A 237 -16.70 5.90 -3.58
N ARG A 238 -17.76 5.43 -4.24
CA ARG A 238 -18.68 6.26 -5.04
C ARG A 238 -19.29 7.40 -4.23
N ARG A 239 -19.71 7.13 -2.99
CA ARG A 239 -20.25 8.17 -2.09
C ARG A 239 -19.19 9.19 -1.70
N ILE A 240 -17.96 8.74 -1.45
CA ILE A 240 -16.84 9.62 -1.09
C ILE A 240 -16.43 10.48 -2.26
N VAL A 241 -16.32 9.91 -3.47
CA VAL A 241 -16.09 10.65 -4.71
C VAL A 241 -17.12 11.78 -4.88
N ALA A 242 -18.42 11.50 -4.70
CA ALA A 242 -19.45 12.52 -4.81
C ALA A 242 -19.32 13.63 -3.75
N ARG A 243 -18.98 13.27 -2.50
CA ARG A 243 -18.75 14.24 -1.41
C ARG A 243 -17.53 15.12 -1.68
N VAL A 244 -16.44 14.54 -2.18
CA VAL A 244 -15.23 15.28 -2.54
C VAL A 244 -15.50 16.19 -3.72
N ALA A 245 -16.14 15.70 -4.79
CA ALA A 245 -16.51 16.52 -5.94
C ALA A 245 -17.34 17.74 -5.54
N HIS A 246 -18.32 17.56 -4.64
CA HIS A 246 -19.08 18.69 -4.10
C HIS A 246 -18.19 19.64 -3.28
N ALA A 247 -17.36 19.10 -2.39
CA ALA A 247 -16.48 19.89 -1.54
C ALA A 247 -15.49 20.77 -2.33
N LEU A 248 -15.00 20.29 -3.48
CA LEU A 248 -14.10 21.01 -4.39
C LEU A 248 -14.75 22.25 -5.03
N THR A 249 -16.09 22.33 -5.06
CA THR A 249 -16.82 23.48 -5.63
C THR A 249 -17.18 24.55 -4.61
N LEU A 250 -17.00 24.27 -3.31
CA LEU A 250 -17.34 25.19 -2.24
C LEU A 250 -16.14 26.07 -1.90
N PRO A 251 -16.34 27.36 -1.56
CA PRO A 251 -15.27 28.17 -1.00
C PRO A 251 -14.78 27.57 0.33
N PRO A 252 -13.51 27.75 0.71
CA PRO A 252 -13.02 27.37 2.02
C PRO A 252 -13.81 28.11 3.11
N GLU A 253 -14.19 27.41 4.19
CA GLU A 253 -14.92 28.08 5.26
C GLU A 253 -14.04 29.14 5.93
N PRO A 254 -14.56 30.35 6.17
CA PRO A 254 -13.82 31.35 6.93
C PRO A 254 -13.56 30.82 8.34
N LEU A 255 -12.34 31.02 8.85
CA LEU A 255 -12.02 30.74 10.24
C LEU A 255 -13.03 31.50 11.12
N SER A 256 -13.85 30.79 11.87
CA SER A 256 -14.78 31.41 12.80
C SER A 256 -13.99 32.19 13.85
N GLU A 257 -13.98 33.52 13.71
CA GLU A 257 -13.50 34.47 14.73
C GLU A 257 -14.30 34.39 16.05
N TYR A 258 -15.31 33.51 16.14
CA TYR A 258 -16.27 33.43 17.24
C TYR A 258 -16.18 32.15 18.08
N SER A 259 -15.03 31.48 18.10
CA SER A 259 -14.82 30.32 18.99
C SER A 259 -14.86 30.68 20.49
N HIS A 260 -14.84 31.97 20.85
CA HIS A 260 -14.90 32.46 22.23
C HIS A 260 -16.30 32.85 22.74
N LEU A 261 -17.35 32.80 21.92
CA LEU A 261 -18.70 33.27 22.30
C LEU A 261 -19.71 32.15 22.61
N ARG A 262 -19.28 30.92 22.86
CA ARG A 262 -20.17 29.79 23.21
C ARG A 262 -20.19 29.39 24.69
N GLU A 263 -19.78 30.27 25.60
CA GLU A 263 -19.90 30.06 27.06
C GLU A 263 -20.45 31.29 27.81
N LEU A 264 -21.62 31.80 27.38
CA LEU A 264 -22.51 32.64 28.20
C LEU A 264 -23.94 32.14 28.06
#